data_AF-A0A7R7VJK4-F1
#
_entry.id   AF-A0A7R7VJK4-F1
#
_cell.length_a   1.000
_cell.length_b   1.000
_cell.length_c   1.000
_cell.angle_alpha   90.00
_cell.angle_beta   90.00
_cell.angle_gamma   90.00
#
_symmetry.space_group_name_H-M   'P 1'
#
loop_
_entity.id
_entity.type
_entity.pdbx_description
1 polymer ?
#
loop_
_entity_poly.entity_id
_entity_poly.type
_entity_poly.pdbx_seq_one_letter_code
_entity_poly.pdbx_strand_id
1 'polypeptide(L)'
;MGHMTSLSGFEYYHASLDKHGIQQQLKEHNIPIKILFKKYLSVIRPYLNPRVTSHPASNINHHPTLRPVNSTNTQIRSGLPALIPPHHKKLFSKIQEINHKNEMKIATLQFSPKLGDTAGNIKRADELLKNGGRSTTLGKANRIEELKPDILVLSEMALTGYNFPNLEAVKPYLEEAGMGPCGIWAKETAKKFGCKVCVGYPEVERSGEGGGKEMYYNSLLVVDEKGEILANYRKTFLYYTDETWAAEGDAGRGFRHISFPRQGQQQQQEVATSFGICMDINPYRFEAPWTAWEFANRILDTRSQLVLLSMAWLTHSDREELQALHTKPELGTFNYWVQRLMPLFRRHMEHSSGLGGEDEGEKRMIVVFANRVGEEEGHGEDKEPVRYAGTSAVLGFSQRAGSGSGAGSEDGDGIDVKILCWDIMGATEEGVCFANTGEDPEMVFSLAKDNP
;
A
#
# COMPACT_ATOMS: atom_id res chain seq x y z
N MET A 1 39.97 41.42 21.05
CA MET A 1 39.79 39.98 21.35
C MET A 1 38.32 39.78 21.67
N GLY A 2 37.56 39.30 20.68
CA GLY A 2 36.10 39.31 20.70
C GLY A 2 35.50 38.04 21.31
N HIS A 3 34.45 38.25 22.10
CA HIS A 3 33.56 37.25 22.68
C HIS A 3 32.97 36.30 21.62
N MET A 4 32.95 35.00 21.91
CA MET A 4 32.25 33.98 21.14
C MET A 4 30.98 33.58 21.91
N THR A 5 29.84 34.00 21.38
CA THR A 5 28.50 33.56 21.78
C THR A 5 28.16 32.21 21.12
N SER A 6 27.42 31.39 21.87
CA SER A 6 26.82 30.12 21.49
C SER A 6 26.01 30.16 20.19
N LEU A 7 26.09 29.11 19.38
CA LEU A 7 24.98 28.65 18.55
C LEU A 7 24.95 27.13 18.50
N SER A 8 24.00 26.57 19.25
CA SER A 8 23.41 25.25 19.04
C SER A 8 22.61 25.28 17.74
N GLY A 9 22.87 24.34 16.83
CA GLY A 9 22.12 24.20 15.59
C GLY A 9 22.43 22.86 14.94
N PHE A 10 21.81 21.79 15.45
CA PHE A 10 21.67 20.57 14.67
C PHE A 10 20.49 20.78 13.72
N GLU A 11 20.78 21.05 12.45
CA GLU A 11 19.79 21.01 11.38
C GLU A 11 19.44 19.53 11.09
N TYR A 12 18.17 19.19 11.32
CA TYR A 12 17.58 17.91 10.95
C TYR A 12 17.56 17.78 9.41
N TYR A 13 18.34 16.85 8.87
CA TYR A 13 18.11 16.32 7.53
C TYR A 13 16.87 15.42 7.58
N HIS A 14 15.73 15.92 7.10
CA HIS A 14 14.58 15.10 6.76
C HIS A 14 14.97 14.18 5.58
N ALA A 15 15.28 12.92 5.89
CA ALA A 15 15.49 11.89 4.90
C ALA A 15 14.16 11.57 4.21
N SER A 16 13.93 12.24 3.08
CA SER A 16 13.12 11.68 2.00
C SER A 16 13.55 10.24 1.75
N LEU A 17 12.63 9.39 1.28
CA LEU A 17 12.96 8.21 0.50
C LEU A 17 13.83 8.67 -0.68
N ASP A 18 15.14 8.81 -0.45
CA ASP A 18 16.06 9.36 -1.44
C ASP A 18 16.03 8.38 -2.61
N LYS A 19 15.41 8.82 -3.70
CA LYS A 19 15.26 8.06 -4.95
C LYS A 19 16.59 7.43 -5.37
N HIS A 20 17.71 8.13 -5.16
CA HIS A 20 19.03 7.58 -5.45
C HIS A 20 19.35 6.41 -4.52
N GLY A 21 19.04 6.53 -3.24
CA GLY A 21 19.10 5.44 -2.27
C GLY A 21 18.24 4.24 -2.65
N ILE A 22 16.96 4.41 -3.02
CA ILE A 22 16.11 3.28 -3.43
C ILE A 22 16.62 2.67 -4.74
N GLN A 23 16.97 3.47 -5.75
CA GLN A 23 17.53 2.95 -7.00
C GLN A 23 18.86 2.22 -6.80
N GLN A 24 19.69 2.69 -5.88
CA GLN A 24 20.93 2.03 -5.50
C GLN A 24 20.64 0.69 -4.83
N GLN A 25 19.74 0.65 -3.84
CA GLN A 25 19.33 -0.59 -3.19
C GLN A 25 18.72 -1.60 -4.19
N LEU A 26 17.86 -1.15 -5.13
CA LEU A 26 17.31 -2.04 -6.18
C LEU A 26 18.41 -2.68 -7.04
N LYS A 27 19.47 -1.93 -7.36
CA LYS A 27 20.63 -2.45 -8.11
C LYS A 27 21.45 -3.41 -7.26
N GLU A 28 21.72 -3.07 -6.01
CA GLU A 28 22.49 -3.90 -5.08
C GLU A 28 21.82 -5.26 -4.85
N HIS A 29 20.49 -5.31 -4.81
CA HIS A 29 19.70 -6.53 -4.59
C HIS A 29 19.24 -7.24 -5.87
N ASN A 30 19.74 -6.83 -7.05
CA ASN A 30 19.39 -7.41 -8.36
C ASN A 30 17.86 -7.56 -8.58
N ILE A 31 17.10 -6.56 -8.12
CA ILE A 31 15.64 -6.57 -8.17
C ILE A 31 15.19 -6.32 -9.62
N PRO A 32 14.33 -7.18 -10.23
CA PRO A 32 13.91 -7.11 -11.63
C PRO A 32 12.96 -5.94 -11.95
N ILE A 33 13.04 -4.86 -11.18
CA ILE A 33 12.16 -3.70 -11.26
C ILE A 33 13.04 -2.45 -11.32
N LYS A 34 12.72 -1.54 -12.25
CA LYS A 34 13.38 -0.23 -12.38
C LYS A 34 12.39 0.87 -12.00
N ILE A 35 12.85 1.83 -11.20
CA ILE A 35 12.09 3.06 -10.92
C ILE A 35 12.16 3.94 -12.16
N LEU A 36 11.00 4.16 -12.80
CA LEU A 36 10.86 5.10 -13.90
C LEU A 36 10.49 6.48 -13.34
N PHE A 37 11.12 7.51 -13.87
CA PHE A 37 10.67 8.88 -13.60
C PHE A 37 9.56 9.25 -14.59
N LYS A 38 8.44 9.79 -14.11
CA LYS A 38 7.65 10.72 -14.93
C LYS A 38 8.48 12.00 -15.04
N LYS A 39 9.20 12.17 -16.15
CA LYS A 39 9.72 13.48 -16.54
C LYS A 39 8.51 14.39 -16.69
N TYR A 40 8.35 15.36 -15.79
CA TYR A 40 7.34 16.41 -15.91
C TYR A 40 7.48 17.08 -17.29
N LEU A 41 6.68 16.62 -18.26
CA LEU A 41 6.59 17.16 -19.61
C LEU A 41 5.14 17.17 -20.13
N SER A 42 4.15 17.15 -19.23
CA SER A 42 2.74 17.35 -19.59
C SER A 42 2.11 18.63 -19.04
N VAL A 43 2.79 19.40 -18.17
CA VAL A 43 2.21 20.64 -17.58
C VAL A 43 2.74 21.94 -18.20
N ILE A 44 3.76 21.91 -19.07
CA ILE A 44 4.34 23.14 -19.68
C ILE A 44 4.39 23.09 -21.21
N ARG A 45 4.09 21.94 -21.85
CA ARG A 45 4.22 21.79 -23.30
C ARG A 45 3.21 22.59 -24.17
N PRO A 46 2.03 23.02 -23.68
CA PRO A 46 1.19 23.96 -24.43
C PRO A 46 1.62 25.43 -24.29
N TYR A 47 2.45 25.77 -23.30
CA TYR A 47 2.77 27.17 -22.94
C TYR A 47 4.16 27.64 -23.39
N LEU A 48 4.92 26.80 -24.10
CA LEU A 48 6.21 27.15 -24.70
C LEU A 48 6.20 26.88 -26.20
N ASN A 49 5.41 27.68 -26.94
CA ASN A 49 5.81 28.51 -28.10
C ASN A 49 4.61 28.75 -29.06
N PRO A 50 3.99 29.94 -29.04
CA PRO A 50 3.28 30.44 -30.20
C PRO A 50 4.31 30.87 -31.27
N ARG A 51 3.99 30.57 -32.52
CA ARG A 51 4.71 31.00 -33.73
C ARG A 51 5.24 32.44 -33.59
N VAL A 52 6.57 32.61 -33.56
CA VAL A 52 7.19 33.90 -33.85
C VAL A 52 7.79 33.82 -35.24
N THR A 53 7.22 34.64 -36.10
CA THR A 53 7.64 34.93 -37.47
C THR A 53 9.09 35.38 -37.51
N SER A 54 9.87 34.79 -38.41
CA SER A 54 11.25 35.16 -38.72
C SER A 54 11.35 36.50 -39.44
N HIS A 55 12.12 37.44 -38.89
CA HIS A 55 12.96 38.34 -39.67
C HIS A 55 14.30 38.61 -38.95
N PRO A 56 15.40 38.85 -39.68
CA PRO A 56 16.76 38.58 -39.20
C PRO A 56 17.51 39.85 -38.78
N ALA A 57 18.48 39.71 -37.85
CA ALA A 57 19.90 40.04 -38.07
C ALA A 57 20.70 40.31 -36.77
N SER A 58 21.97 39.88 -36.82
CA SER A 58 23.19 40.42 -36.18
C SER A 58 23.60 40.03 -34.74
N ASN A 59 24.66 39.20 -34.71
CA ASN A 59 25.92 39.24 -33.93
C ASN A 59 25.95 39.80 -32.49
N ILE A 60 26.54 39.03 -31.56
CA ILE A 60 27.88 39.26 -30.94
C ILE A 60 28.13 38.24 -29.77
N ASN A 61 29.41 37.87 -29.62
CA ASN A 61 30.04 36.87 -28.74
C ASN A 61 29.87 37.04 -27.22
N HIS A 62 29.81 35.93 -26.45
CA HIS A 62 30.87 35.44 -25.52
C HIS A 62 30.36 34.35 -24.52
N HIS A 63 31.32 33.55 -24.03
CA HIS A 63 31.24 32.31 -23.23
C HIS A 63 30.40 32.34 -21.93
N PRO A 64 29.87 31.19 -21.46
CA PRO A 64 29.06 31.08 -20.25
C PRO A 64 29.90 30.85 -18.97
N THR A 65 29.62 31.64 -17.93
CA THR A 65 29.92 31.30 -16.54
C THR A 65 28.61 31.14 -15.76
N LEU A 66 28.33 29.94 -15.27
CA LEU A 66 27.18 29.65 -14.40
C LEU A 66 27.53 30.04 -12.95
N ARG A 67 26.72 30.92 -12.35
CA ARG A 67 26.59 31.07 -10.89
C ARG A 67 25.18 30.63 -10.48
N PRO A 68 25.01 29.96 -9.33
CA PRO A 68 23.70 29.56 -8.84
C PRO A 68 22.95 30.77 -8.29
N VAL A 69 21.70 30.97 -8.74
CA VAL A 69 20.77 31.93 -8.13
C VAL A 69 19.77 31.14 -7.30
N ASN A 70 19.78 31.42 -6.00
CA ASN A 70 18.79 30.95 -5.03
C ASN A 70 17.37 31.31 -5.50
N SER A 71 16.49 30.31 -5.66
CA SER A 71 15.07 30.55 -5.86
C SER A 71 14.33 30.51 -4.52
N THR A 72 14.20 31.67 -3.89
CA THR A 72 13.03 31.96 -3.08
C THR A 72 11.84 32.12 -4.03
N ASN A 73 10.92 31.15 -4.08
CA ASN A 73 9.57 31.41 -4.58
C ASN A 73 8.55 30.37 -4.09
N THR A 74 8.37 30.35 -2.78
CA THR A 74 7.20 29.77 -2.12
C THR A 74 6.03 30.76 -2.24
N GLN A 75 5.51 30.99 -3.45
CA GLN A 75 4.26 31.77 -3.62
C GLN A 75 3.66 31.67 -5.04
N ILE A 76 3.38 30.47 -5.54
CA ILE A 76 2.46 30.30 -6.69
C ILE A 76 1.54 29.10 -6.45
N ARG A 77 0.61 29.21 -5.49
CA ARG A 77 -0.55 28.30 -5.37
C ARG A 77 -1.83 29.00 -4.88
N SER A 78 -2.06 30.25 -5.28
CA SER A 78 -3.35 30.94 -5.05
C SER A 78 -3.96 31.62 -6.29
N GLY A 79 -3.43 31.36 -7.51
CA GLY A 79 -3.81 32.14 -8.70
C GLY A 79 -4.27 31.38 -9.96
N LEU A 80 -4.40 30.05 -9.96
CA LEU A 80 -4.76 29.33 -11.19
C LEU A 80 -6.21 29.49 -11.74
N PRO A 81 -7.25 29.96 -10.99
CA PRO A 81 -8.58 30.11 -11.58
C PRO A 81 -8.73 31.27 -12.58
N ALA A 82 -7.74 32.19 -12.65
CA ALA A 82 -7.88 33.48 -13.32
C ALA A 82 -7.47 33.48 -14.81
N LEU A 83 -6.83 32.42 -15.32
CA LEU A 83 -6.28 32.37 -16.69
C LEU A 83 -6.97 31.37 -17.63
N ILE A 84 -8.07 30.73 -17.20
CA ILE A 84 -8.84 29.80 -18.04
C ILE A 84 -9.95 30.56 -18.76
N PRO A 85 -9.97 30.58 -20.11
CA PRO A 85 -11.05 31.20 -20.88
C PRO A 85 -12.41 30.63 -20.45
N PRO A 86 -13.49 31.44 -20.36
CA PRO A 86 -14.79 31.02 -19.83
C PRO A 86 -15.37 29.75 -20.47
N HIS A 87 -15.09 29.51 -21.76
CA HIS A 87 -15.54 28.33 -22.50
C HIS A 87 -14.80 27.03 -22.15
N HIS A 88 -13.57 27.12 -21.61
CA HIS A 88 -12.81 25.95 -21.14
C HIS A 88 -13.09 25.60 -19.68
N LYS A 89 -13.67 26.51 -18.87
CA LYS A 89 -14.00 26.22 -17.46
C LYS A 89 -14.98 25.06 -17.32
N LYS A 90 -15.96 24.96 -18.22
CA LYS A 90 -16.96 23.88 -18.24
C LYS A 90 -16.36 22.54 -18.68
N LEU A 91 -15.34 22.56 -19.53
CA LEU A 91 -14.60 21.36 -19.93
C LEU A 91 -13.64 20.92 -18.83
N PHE A 92 -12.93 21.87 -18.19
CA PHE A 92 -12.07 21.60 -17.03
C PHE A 92 -12.84 21.07 -15.83
N SER A 93 -14.02 21.64 -15.52
CA SER A 93 -14.89 21.12 -14.46
C SER A 93 -15.39 19.72 -14.78
N LYS A 94 -15.72 19.46 -16.05
CA LYS A 94 -16.17 18.13 -16.51
C LYS A 94 -15.03 17.11 -16.52
N ILE A 95 -13.79 17.52 -16.83
CA ILE A 95 -12.58 16.70 -16.73
C ILE A 95 -12.25 16.41 -15.26
N GLN A 96 -12.32 17.40 -14.37
CA GLN A 96 -12.18 17.17 -12.91
C GLN A 96 -13.29 16.26 -12.38
N GLU A 97 -14.56 16.48 -12.75
CA GLU A 97 -15.68 15.59 -12.41
C GLU A 97 -15.53 14.17 -12.99
N ILE A 98 -14.86 13.99 -14.12
CA ILE A 98 -14.54 12.65 -14.67
C ILE A 98 -13.38 12.03 -13.88
N ASN A 99 -12.35 12.80 -13.54
CA ASN A 99 -11.20 12.35 -12.75
C ASN A 99 -11.58 11.91 -11.32
N HIS A 100 -12.60 12.51 -10.71
CA HIS A 100 -13.09 12.13 -9.37
C HIS A 100 -14.00 10.88 -9.35
N LYS A 101 -14.41 10.33 -10.50
CA LYS A 101 -15.47 9.29 -10.54
C LYS A 101 -15.08 7.94 -9.97
N ASN A 102 -13.79 7.63 -9.85
CA ASN A 102 -13.27 6.33 -9.39
C ASN A 102 -12.11 6.51 -8.36
N GLU A 103 -12.03 7.68 -7.71
CA GLU A 103 -11.05 7.96 -6.64
C GLU A 103 -11.35 7.09 -5.41
N MET A 104 -10.31 6.55 -4.78
CA MET A 104 -10.40 5.81 -3.52
C MET A 104 -9.26 6.24 -2.59
N LYS A 105 -9.60 6.49 -1.33
CA LYS A 105 -8.67 6.84 -0.27
C LYS A 105 -8.44 5.63 0.62
N ILE A 106 -7.20 5.18 0.69
CA ILE A 106 -6.82 3.94 1.36
C ILE A 106 -5.78 4.28 2.41
N ALA A 107 -6.02 3.82 3.64
CA ALA A 107 -5.04 3.88 4.71
C ALA A 107 -4.64 2.46 5.14
N THR A 108 -3.38 2.29 5.54
CA THR A 108 -2.95 1.16 6.36
C THR A 108 -2.15 1.64 7.56
N LEU A 109 -2.34 0.99 8.70
CA LEU A 109 -1.61 1.26 9.94
C LEU A 109 -0.51 0.21 10.11
N GLN A 110 0.74 0.66 9.98
CA GLN A 110 1.92 -0.12 10.29
C GLN A 110 2.36 0.20 11.72
N PHE A 111 2.44 -0.80 12.58
CA PHE A 111 2.97 -0.64 13.92
C PHE A 111 3.56 -1.95 14.47
N SER A 112 4.12 -1.91 15.67
CA SER A 112 4.75 -3.02 16.37
C SER A 112 3.86 -3.49 17.55
N PRO A 113 2.84 -4.32 17.29
CA PRO A 113 2.08 -4.96 18.35
C PRO A 113 3.00 -5.73 19.30
N LYS A 114 2.68 -5.72 20.59
CA LYS A 114 3.30 -6.56 21.61
C LYS A 114 2.46 -7.81 21.81
N LEU A 115 3.12 -8.97 21.75
CA LEU A 115 2.49 -10.27 21.90
C LEU A 115 1.70 -10.34 23.21
N GLY A 116 0.40 -10.59 23.10
CA GLY A 116 -0.50 -10.77 24.23
C GLY A 116 -0.92 -9.49 24.98
N ASP A 117 -0.45 -8.30 24.59
CA ASP A 117 -0.84 -7.02 25.20
C ASP A 117 -1.94 -6.32 24.39
N THR A 118 -3.13 -6.94 24.33
CA THR A 118 -4.23 -6.44 23.50
C THR A 118 -4.64 -5.00 23.85
N ALA A 119 -4.69 -4.67 25.14
CA ALA A 119 -5.06 -3.33 25.59
C ALA A 119 -3.98 -2.29 25.22
N GLY A 120 -2.71 -2.60 25.41
CA GLY A 120 -1.61 -1.72 25.03
C GLY A 120 -1.52 -1.52 23.52
N ASN A 121 -1.77 -2.57 22.74
CA ASN A 121 -1.78 -2.51 21.27
C ASN A 121 -2.92 -1.63 20.75
N ILE A 122 -4.13 -1.76 21.29
CA ILE A 122 -5.26 -0.88 20.98
C ILE A 122 -4.90 0.58 21.28
N LYS A 123 -4.35 0.84 22.46
CA LYS A 123 -3.92 2.19 22.84
C LYS A 123 -2.88 2.76 21.87
N ARG A 124 -1.88 1.96 21.48
CA ARG A 124 -0.83 2.37 20.53
C ARG A 124 -1.41 2.65 19.15
N ALA A 125 -2.32 1.80 18.66
CA ALA A 125 -2.99 1.99 17.39
C ALA A 125 -3.80 3.30 17.37
N ASP A 126 -4.59 3.55 18.43
CA ASP A 126 -5.37 4.78 18.57
C ASP A 126 -4.50 6.04 18.62
N GLU A 127 -3.37 5.99 19.35
CA GLU A 127 -2.40 7.07 19.40
C GLU A 127 -1.79 7.38 18.03
N LEU A 128 -1.39 6.35 17.28
CA LEU A 128 -0.80 6.50 15.95
C LEU A 128 -1.80 7.04 14.93
N LEU A 129 -3.05 6.56 14.96
CA LEU A 129 -4.13 7.05 14.09
C LEU A 129 -4.49 8.51 14.39
N LYS A 130 -4.51 8.89 15.66
CA LYS A 130 -4.86 10.24 16.11
C LYS A 130 -3.75 11.25 15.85
N ASN A 131 -2.52 10.92 16.20
CA ASN A 131 -1.40 11.88 16.19
C ASN A 131 -0.66 11.89 14.85
N GLY A 132 -0.78 10.81 14.07
CA GLY A 132 0.00 10.56 12.86
C GLY A 132 1.42 10.12 13.22
N GLY A 133 1.78 8.87 12.87
CA GLY A 133 3.04 8.24 13.29
C GLY A 133 4.30 8.68 12.54
N ARG A 134 4.16 9.32 11.37
CA ARG A 134 5.29 9.73 10.52
C ARG A 134 5.15 11.13 9.95
N SER A 135 6.26 11.83 9.74
CA SER A 135 6.31 13.07 8.96
C SER A 135 6.32 12.69 7.48
N THR A 136 5.22 12.96 6.76
CA THR A 136 5.21 12.73 5.31
C THR A 136 6.06 13.78 4.61
N THR A 137 6.82 13.37 3.59
CA THR A 137 7.75 14.23 2.81
C THR A 137 7.10 15.44 2.14
N LEU A 138 5.77 15.45 2.05
CA LEU A 138 4.97 16.49 1.40
C LEU A 138 4.21 17.39 2.39
N GLY A 139 4.44 17.27 3.71
CA GLY A 139 3.65 17.99 4.71
C GLY A 139 2.16 17.66 4.62
N LYS A 140 1.82 16.47 4.12
CA LYS A 140 0.45 15.98 4.05
C LYS A 140 -0.01 15.61 5.46
N ALA A 141 -1.29 15.84 5.69
CA ALA A 141 -2.05 15.27 6.78
C ALA A 141 -1.60 13.82 7.04
N ASN A 142 -1.23 13.51 8.27
CA ASN A 142 -0.81 12.17 8.68
C ASN A 142 -1.77 11.58 9.72
N ARG A 143 -2.77 12.37 10.14
CA ARG A 143 -3.82 11.98 11.07
C ARG A 143 -4.99 11.40 10.29
N ILE A 144 -5.56 10.31 10.79
CA ILE A 144 -6.60 9.59 10.08
C ILE A 144 -7.85 10.46 9.81
N GLU A 145 -8.18 11.38 10.73
CA GLU A 145 -9.32 12.32 10.62
C GLU A 145 -9.15 13.35 9.51
N GLU A 146 -7.90 13.72 9.21
CA GLU A 146 -7.57 14.65 8.14
C GLU A 146 -7.51 13.93 6.79
N LEU A 147 -7.02 12.69 6.80
CA LEU A 147 -6.92 11.83 5.62
C LEU A 147 -8.30 11.37 5.11
N LYS A 148 -9.24 11.08 6.01
CA LYS A 148 -10.59 10.59 5.73
C LYS A 148 -10.58 9.43 4.71
N PRO A 149 -9.93 8.30 5.05
CA PRO A 149 -9.89 7.16 4.14
C PRO A 149 -11.30 6.57 3.93
N ASP A 150 -11.51 5.93 2.80
CA ASP A 150 -12.67 5.08 2.55
C ASP A 150 -12.49 3.71 3.23
N ILE A 151 -11.24 3.27 3.38
CA ILE A 151 -10.87 2.01 4.03
C ILE A 151 -9.55 2.12 4.80
N LEU A 152 -9.51 1.55 6.01
CA LEU A 152 -8.33 1.39 6.86
C LEU A 152 -8.01 -0.11 6.99
N VAL A 153 -6.79 -0.51 6.63
CA VAL A 153 -6.34 -1.91 6.65
C VAL A 153 -5.23 -2.11 7.67
N LEU A 154 -5.44 -3.00 8.64
CA LEU A 154 -4.44 -3.35 9.65
C LEU A 154 -3.72 -4.65 9.28
N SER A 155 -2.58 -4.84 9.93
CA SER A 155 -1.75 -6.05 9.81
C SER A 155 -2.42 -7.31 10.35
N GLU A 156 -1.78 -8.45 10.05
CA GLU A 156 -2.20 -9.75 10.54
C GLU A 156 -2.06 -9.79 12.06
N MET A 157 -3.10 -10.29 12.75
CA MET A 157 -3.18 -10.33 14.22
C MET A 157 -2.82 -8.98 14.89
N ALA A 158 -3.24 -7.88 14.26
CA ALA A 158 -2.77 -6.52 14.55
C ALA A 158 -2.84 -6.12 16.03
N LEU A 159 -3.85 -6.56 16.77
CA LEU A 159 -4.03 -6.13 18.15
C LEU A 159 -3.56 -7.16 19.17
N THR A 160 -3.13 -8.35 18.76
CA THR A 160 -2.73 -9.43 19.69
C THR A 160 -1.25 -9.77 19.63
N GLY A 161 -0.54 -9.34 18.58
CA GLY A 161 0.75 -9.92 18.23
C GLY A 161 0.57 -11.26 17.49
N TYR A 162 1.65 -11.84 16.97
CA TYR A 162 1.53 -12.92 15.97
C TYR A 162 2.16 -14.22 16.44
N ASN A 163 3.36 -14.16 16.99
CA ASN A 163 4.17 -15.34 17.28
C ASN A 163 3.66 -16.08 18.53
N PHE A 164 2.48 -16.69 18.48
CA PHE A 164 2.01 -17.62 19.50
C PHE A 164 2.55 -19.03 19.24
N PRO A 165 3.11 -19.73 20.24
CA PRO A 165 3.77 -21.03 20.03
C PRO A 165 2.81 -22.21 19.81
N ASN A 166 1.58 -22.10 20.29
CA ASN A 166 0.60 -23.18 20.29
C ASN A 166 -0.80 -22.65 20.66
N LEU A 167 -1.79 -23.54 20.59
CA LEU A 167 -3.17 -23.24 20.92
C LEU A 167 -3.34 -22.67 22.34
N GLU A 168 -2.71 -23.25 23.36
CA GLU A 168 -2.88 -22.79 24.75
C GLU A 168 -2.41 -21.35 24.95
N ALA A 169 -1.35 -20.93 24.25
CA ALA A 169 -0.85 -19.57 24.33
C ALA A 169 -1.73 -18.54 23.62
N VAL A 170 -2.33 -18.88 22.47
CA VAL A 170 -3.23 -17.96 21.74
C VAL A 170 -4.66 -17.95 22.31
N LYS A 171 -5.06 -19.01 23.02
CA LYS A 171 -6.43 -19.22 23.52
C LYS A 171 -7.06 -18.03 24.26
N PRO A 172 -6.35 -17.29 25.13
CA PRO A 172 -6.91 -16.13 25.82
C PRO A 172 -7.29 -14.96 24.89
N TYR A 173 -6.78 -14.97 23.66
CA TYR A 173 -6.93 -13.88 22.69
C TYR A 173 -7.90 -14.22 21.56
N LEU A 174 -8.39 -15.45 21.49
CA LEU A 174 -9.36 -15.89 20.49
C LEU A 174 -10.69 -15.15 20.65
N GLU A 175 -11.23 -14.68 19.53
CA GLU A 175 -12.51 -13.96 19.52
C GLU A 175 -13.49 -14.64 18.55
N GLU A 176 -14.78 -14.64 18.90
CA GLU A 176 -15.82 -14.84 17.89
C GLU A 176 -15.88 -13.61 16.99
N ALA A 177 -16.19 -13.83 15.71
CA ALA A 177 -16.16 -12.78 14.70
C ALA A 177 -16.97 -11.53 15.11
N GLY A 178 -16.26 -10.43 15.36
CA GLY A 178 -16.84 -9.14 15.71
C GLY A 178 -17.34 -8.98 17.15
N MET A 179 -16.99 -9.89 18.08
CA MET A 179 -17.46 -9.85 19.48
C MET A 179 -16.38 -9.54 20.52
N GLY A 180 -15.10 -9.85 20.28
CA GLY A 180 -14.02 -9.59 21.23
C GLY A 180 -13.36 -8.20 21.06
N PRO A 181 -12.27 -7.93 21.81
CA PRO A 181 -11.54 -6.66 21.74
C PRO A 181 -11.21 -6.16 20.33
N CYS A 182 -10.70 -7.02 19.45
CA CYS A 182 -10.36 -6.66 18.07
C CYS A 182 -11.62 -6.33 17.26
N GLY A 183 -12.65 -7.17 17.39
CA GLY A 183 -13.92 -6.97 16.72
C GLY A 183 -14.65 -5.70 17.14
N ILE A 184 -14.69 -5.42 18.44
CA ILE A 184 -15.28 -4.20 19.01
C ILE A 184 -14.49 -2.98 18.56
N TRP A 185 -13.15 -2.99 18.70
CA TRP A 185 -12.29 -1.90 18.28
C TRP A 185 -12.48 -1.56 16.80
N ALA A 186 -12.57 -2.56 15.92
CA ALA A 186 -12.79 -2.33 14.49
C ALA A 186 -14.14 -1.65 14.22
N LYS A 187 -15.23 -2.12 14.85
CA LYS A 187 -16.57 -1.53 14.69
C LYS A 187 -16.63 -0.09 15.19
N GLU A 188 -16.01 0.19 16.33
CA GLU A 188 -15.95 1.54 16.91
C GLU A 188 -15.10 2.47 16.06
N THR A 189 -13.93 2.01 15.61
CA THR A 189 -13.02 2.74 14.72
C THR A 189 -13.67 3.08 13.39
N ALA A 190 -14.38 2.10 12.79
CA ALA A 190 -15.11 2.29 11.54
C ALA A 190 -16.19 3.37 11.65
N LYS A 191 -17.01 3.32 12.72
CA LYS A 191 -18.02 4.35 13.02
C LYS A 191 -17.39 5.71 13.29
N LYS A 192 -16.32 5.75 14.08
CA LYS A 192 -15.64 6.98 14.49
C LYS A 192 -15.07 7.74 13.30
N PHE A 193 -14.42 7.03 12.38
CA PHE A 193 -13.77 7.65 11.22
C PHE A 193 -14.61 7.62 9.95
N GLY A 194 -15.80 7.01 9.99
CA GLY A 194 -16.71 6.93 8.85
C GLY A 194 -16.13 6.17 7.67
N CYS A 195 -15.36 5.12 7.94
CA CYS A 195 -14.64 4.34 6.94
C CYS A 195 -14.78 2.84 7.20
N LYS A 196 -14.46 2.02 6.19
CA LYS A 196 -14.38 0.57 6.37
C LYS A 196 -13.10 0.21 7.12
N VAL A 197 -13.13 -0.81 7.97
CA VAL A 197 -11.94 -1.26 8.71
C VAL A 197 -11.71 -2.74 8.47
N CYS A 198 -10.46 -3.10 8.14
CA CYS A 198 -10.00 -4.48 8.07
C CYS A 198 -9.02 -4.74 9.22
N VAL A 199 -9.28 -5.74 10.07
CA VAL A 199 -8.42 -6.09 11.20
C VAL A 199 -8.11 -7.59 11.23
N GLY A 200 -6.82 -7.93 11.30
CA GLY A 200 -6.37 -9.31 11.51
C GLY A 200 -6.49 -9.70 12.98
N TYR A 201 -7.00 -10.89 13.28
CA TYR A 201 -7.23 -11.39 14.64
C TYR A 201 -7.26 -12.93 14.70
N PRO A 202 -6.96 -13.55 15.86
CA PRO A 202 -7.19 -14.97 16.08
C PRO A 202 -8.68 -15.23 16.35
N GLU A 203 -9.30 -16.06 15.52
CA GLU A 203 -10.73 -16.37 15.56
C GLU A 203 -11.00 -17.71 16.25
N VAL A 204 -12.07 -17.78 17.05
CA VAL A 204 -12.75 -19.03 17.42
C VAL A 204 -14.14 -19.08 16.78
N GLU A 205 -14.42 -20.17 16.09
CA GLU A 205 -15.74 -20.53 15.59
C GLU A 205 -16.31 -21.66 16.46
N ARG A 206 -17.47 -21.43 17.05
CA ARG A 206 -18.19 -22.43 17.85
C ARG A 206 -19.36 -22.96 17.04
N SER A 207 -19.37 -24.26 16.77
CA SER A 207 -20.48 -24.92 16.05
C SER A 207 -21.44 -25.60 17.04
N GLY A 208 -22.76 -25.44 16.82
CA GLY A 208 -23.83 -26.11 17.59
C GLY A 208 -24.31 -25.38 18.86
N GLU A 209 -25.60 -25.50 19.19
CA GLU A 209 -26.15 -25.01 20.47
C GLU A 209 -25.64 -25.89 21.63
N GLY A 210 -24.99 -25.27 22.64
CA GLY A 210 -24.63 -25.95 23.89
C GLY A 210 -23.18 -26.41 24.06
N GLY A 211 -22.22 -25.84 23.31
CA GLY A 211 -20.78 -26.11 23.51
C GLY A 211 -20.20 -27.15 22.54
N GLY A 212 -20.59 -27.10 21.27
CA GLY A 212 -20.01 -27.99 20.26
C GLY A 212 -18.57 -27.62 19.87
N LYS A 213 -18.06 -28.32 18.85
CA LYS A 213 -16.65 -28.28 18.45
C LYS A 213 -16.20 -26.86 18.14
N GLU A 214 -15.13 -26.43 18.80
CA GLU A 214 -14.41 -25.19 18.49
C GLU A 214 -13.45 -25.43 17.33
N MET A 215 -13.40 -24.48 16.40
CA MET A 215 -12.41 -24.41 15.33
C MET A 215 -11.73 -23.05 15.42
N TYR A 216 -10.42 -23.02 15.21
CA TYR A 216 -9.61 -21.81 15.38
C TYR A 216 -9.00 -21.40 14.06
N TYR A 217 -8.92 -20.10 13.79
CA TYR A 217 -8.42 -19.59 12.52
C TYR A 217 -7.62 -18.30 12.72
N ASN A 218 -6.68 -18.06 11.81
CA ASN A 218 -6.11 -16.73 11.62
C ASN A 218 -6.97 -15.99 10.59
N SER A 219 -7.58 -14.89 11.02
CA SER A 219 -8.70 -14.29 10.29
C SER A 219 -8.54 -12.80 10.07
N LEU A 220 -9.18 -12.30 9.02
CA LEU A 220 -9.31 -10.89 8.67
C LEU A 220 -10.79 -10.51 8.69
N LEU A 221 -11.17 -9.73 9.70
CA LEU A 221 -12.51 -9.16 9.83
C LEU A 221 -12.59 -7.87 9.02
N VAL A 222 -13.65 -7.71 8.23
CA VAL A 222 -13.95 -6.49 7.47
C VAL A 222 -15.29 -5.94 7.94
N VAL A 223 -15.28 -4.70 8.45
CA VAL A 223 -16.48 -3.99 8.90
C VAL A 223 -16.70 -2.72 8.09
N ASP A 224 -17.97 -2.38 7.90
CA ASP A 224 -18.36 -1.13 7.22
C ASP A 224 -18.35 0.07 8.17
N GLU A 225 -18.56 1.26 7.60
CA GLU A 225 -18.62 2.53 8.34
C GLU A 225 -19.77 2.62 9.37
N LYS A 226 -20.73 1.68 9.35
CA LYS A 226 -21.80 1.55 10.34
C LYS A 226 -21.48 0.51 11.41
N GLY A 227 -20.33 -0.17 11.30
CA GLY A 227 -19.89 -1.25 12.18
C GLY A 227 -20.55 -2.61 11.89
N GLU A 228 -21.14 -2.78 10.70
CA GLU A 228 -21.67 -4.05 10.24
C GLU A 228 -20.56 -4.89 9.61
N ILE A 229 -20.61 -6.22 9.80
CA ILE A 229 -19.59 -7.13 9.27
C ILE A 229 -19.88 -7.37 7.78
N LEU A 230 -18.94 -7.01 6.92
CA LEU A 230 -19.00 -7.25 5.47
C LEU A 230 -18.38 -8.59 5.08
N ALA A 231 -17.28 -8.95 5.73
CA ALA A 231 -16.57 -10.20 5.48
C ALA A 231 -15.79 -10.65 6.72
N ASN A 232 -15.58 -11.96 6.82
CA ASN A 232 -14.63 -12.57 7.73
C ASN A 232 -13.87 -13.63 6.92
N TYR A 233 -12.67 -13.26 6.47
CA TYR A 233 -11.80 -14.12 5.67
C TYR A 233 -10.86 -14.89 6.59
N ARG A 234 -10.61 -16.17 6.30
CA ARG A 234 -9.72 -17.04 7.08
C ARG A 234 -8.51 -17.37 6.21
N LYS A 235 -7.31 -17.28 6.78
CA LYS A 235 -6.04 -17.55 6.12
C LYS A 235 -6.06 -18.93 5.49
N THR A 236 -5.72 -19.01 4.20
CA THR A 236 -5.87 -20.25 3.43
C THR A 236 -4.60 -21.07 3.44
N PHE A 237 -3.44 -20.42 3.39
CA PHE A 237 -2.14 -21.06 3.51
C PHE A 237 -1.54 -20.68 4.85
N LEU A 238 -1.33 -21.67 5.72
CA LEU A 238 -0.77 -21.45 7.05
C LEU A 238 0.75 -21.34 6.99
N TYR A 239 1.31 -20.47 7.82
CA TYR A 239 2.74 -20.51 8.13
C TYR A 239 2.95 -21.46 9.30
N TYR A 240 4.18 -21.96 9.52
CA TYR A 240 4.43 -22.96 10.58
C TYR A 240 3.94 -22.50 11.97
N THR A 241 3.96 -21.18 12.24
CA THR A 241 3.44 -20.62 13.51
C THR A 241 1.94 -20.86 13.61
N ASP A 242 1.19 -20.63 12.54
CA ASP A 242 -0.26 -20.82 12.47
C ASP A 242 -0.65 -22.30 12.55
N GLU A 243 0.13 -23.20 11.93
CA GLU A 243 -0.14 -24.65 11.92
C GLU A 243 -0.23 -25.29 13.31
N THR A 244 0.35 -24.64 14.33
CA THR A 244 0.32 -25.11 15.72
C THR A 244 -1.02 -24.88 16.44
N TRP A 245 -1.89 -24.03 15.90
CA TRP A 245 -3.11 -23.61 16.58
C TRP A 245 -4.32 -23.36 15.68
N ALA A 246 -4.13 -23.04 14.39
CA ALA A 246 -5.19 -22.68 13.45
C ALA A 246 -5.46 -23.79 12.43
N ALA A 247 -6.67 -23.80 11.89
CA ALA A 247 -7.04 -24.54 10.69
C ALA A 247 -6.97 -23.63 9.45
N GLU A 248 -6.82 -24.25 8.27
CA GLU A 248 -6.90 -23.55 6.98
C GLU A 248 -8.34 -23.06 6.71
N GLY A 249 -8.45 -21.88 6.13
CA GLY A 249 -9.68 -21.32 5.60
C GLY A 249 -10.05 -21.84 4.21
N ASP A 250 -11.25 -21.46 3.76
CA ASP A 250 -11.72 -21.74 2.39
C ASP A 250 -11.39 -20.56 1.46
N ALA A 251 -10.55 -20.82 0.45
CA ALA A 251 -10.15 -19.84 -0.55
C ALA A 251 -11.33 -19.27 -1.36
N GLY A 252 -12.44 -20.01 -1.50
CA GLY A 252 -13.67 -19.53 -2.13
C GLY A 252 -14.33 -18.37 -1.38
N ARG A 253 -14.00 -18.19 -0.09
CA ARG A 253 -14.48 -17.07 0.74
C ARG A 253 -13.56 -15.84 0.68
N GLY A 254 -12.43 -15.92 -0.04
CA GLY A 254 -11.44 -14.84 -0.18
C GLY A 254 -11.82 -13.72 -1.15
N PHE A 255 -13.07 -13.66 -1.60
CA PHE A 255 -13.56 -12.65 -2.54
C PHE A 255 -14.95 -12.15 -2.20
N ARG A 256 -15.16 -10.84 -2.31
CA ARG A 256 -16.47 -10.16 -2.18
C ARG A 256 -16.54 -8.90 -3.05
N HIS A 257 -17.75 -8.52 -3.44
CA HIS A 257 -18.01 -7.14 -3.85
C HIS A 257 -18.25 -6.28 -2.61
N ILE A 258 -17.52 -5.17 -2.51
CA ILE A 258 -17.65 -4.21 -1.41
C ILE A 258 -18.15 -2.88 -1.98
N SER A 259 -19.19 -2.34 -1.37
CA SER A 259 -19.78 -1.06 -1.77
C SER A 259 -18.99 0.12 -1.20
N PHE A 260 -18.52 1.00 -2.08
CA PHE A 260 -17.85 2.25 -1.71
C PHE A 260 -18.67 3.47 -2.16
N PRO A 261 -18.62 4.59 -1.42
CA PRO A 261 -19.28 5.82 -1.85
C PRO A 261 -18.61 6.34 -3.13
N ARG A 262 -19.41 6.67 -4.15
CA ARG A 262 -18.90 7.32 -5.35
C ARG A 262 -18.96 8.83 -5.20
N GLN A 263 -17.81 9.51 -5.24
CA GLN A 263 -17.79 10.96 -5.08
C GLN A 263 -18.69 11.66 -6.11
N GLY A 264 -19.56 12.55 -5.64
CA GLY A 264 -20.48 13.33 -6.49
C GLY A 264 -21.72 12.57 -6.99
N GLN A 265 -21.98 11.33 -6.57
CA GLN A 265 -23.19 10.58 -6.91
C GLN A 265 -23.86 10.00 -5.66
N GLN A 266 -25.19 9.86 -5.69
CA GLN A 266 -25.94 9.16 -4.63
C GLN A 266 -25.75 7.63 -4.69
N GLN A 267 -25.17 7.11 -5.78
CA GLN A 267 -25.00 5.67 -6.01
C GLN A 267 -23.67 5.18 -5.43
N GLN A 268 -23.70 4.01 -4.82
CA GLN A 268 -22.50 3.30 -4.37
C GLN A 268 -21.85 2.56 -5.55
N GLN A 269 -20.52 2.48 -5.55
CA GLN A 269 -19.75 1.68 -6.49
C GLN A 269 -19.42 0.34 -5.84
N GLU A 270 -19.83 -0.75 -6.47
CA GLU A 270 -19.39 -2.10 -6.10
C GLU A 270 -17.97 -2.34 -6.60
N VAL A 271 -17.06 -2.70 -5.69
CA VAL A 271 -15.66 -2.97 -5.98
C VAL A 271 -15.36 -4.43 -5.71
N ALA A 272 -14.97 -5.15 -6.77
CA ALA A 272 -14.53 -6.53 -6.69
C ALA A 272 -13.26 -6.62 -5.84
N THR A 273 -13.35 -7.23 -4.66
CA THR A 273 -12.28 -7.19 -3.64
C THR A 273 -11.84 -8.60 -3.25
N SER A 274 -10.53 -8.87 -3.34
CA SER A 274 -9.91 -10.07 -2.82
C SER A 274 -9.21 -9.81 -1.49
N PHE A 275 -9.25 -10.80 -0.60
CA PHE A 275 -8.57 -10.78 0.70
C PHE A 275 -7.49 -11.85 0.72
N GLY A 276 -6.36 -11.54 1.34
CA GLY A 276 -5.31 -12.50 1.64
C GLY A 276 -4.61 -12.15 2.95
N ILE A 277 -4.01 -13.16 3.56
CA ILE A 277 -3.24 -13.02 4.79
C ILE A 277 -1.85 -13.61 4.56
N CYS A 278 -0.84 -12.75 4.59
CA CYS A 278 0.60 -13.09 4.59
C CYS A 278 0.97 -14.27 3.68
N MET A 279 1.12 -15.46 4.26
CA MET A 279 1.50 -16.71 3.60
C MET A 279 0.60 -17.11 2.41
N ASP A 280 -0.61 -16.57 2.31
CA ASP A 280 -1.48 -16.78 1.13
C ASP A 280 -0.80 -16.45 -0.19
N ILE A 281 0.13 -15.47 -0.25
CA ILE A 281 0.83 -15.15 -1.49
C ILE A 281 1.90 -16.17 -1.87
N ASN A 282 2.36 -17.00 -0.93
CA ASN A 282 3.43 -17.98 -1.16
C ASN A 282 2.93 -19.24 -1.87
N PRO A 283 3.84 -20.04 -2.44
CA PRO A 283 3.49 -21.40 -2.84
C PRO A 283 3.00 -22.18 -1.62
N TYR A 284 1.97 -23.01 -1.80
CA TYR A 284 1.41 -23.82 -0.72
C TYR A 284 2.49 -24.56 0.05
N ARG A 285 2.56 -24.32 1.37
CA ARG A 285 3.56 -24.88 2.33
C ARG A 285 5.03 -24.64 1.97
N PHE A 286 5.33 -23.72 1.05
CA PHE A 286 6.64 -23.61 0.39
C PHE A 286 7.07 -24.87 -0.39
N GLU A 287 6.15 -25.78 -0.68
CA GLU A 287 6.39 -27.03 -1.41
C GLU A 287 5.89 -26.96 -2.85
N ALA A 288 4.79 -26.24 -3.09
CA ALA A 288 4.26 -26.03 -4.43
C ALA A 288 5.28 -25.30 -5.33
N PRO A 289 5.22 -25.50 -6.66
CA PRO A 289 6.11 -24.81 -7.58
C PRO A 289 6.02 -23.28 -7.41
N TRP A 290 7.16 -22.59 -7.48
CA TRP A 290 7.21 -21.12 -7.42
C TRP A 290 6.24 -20.46 -8.41
N THR A 291 6.08 -21.02 -9.60
CA THR A 291 5.21 -20.48 -10.65
C THR A 291 3.73 -20.86 -10.51
N ALA A 292 3.33 -21.56 -9.44
CA ALA A 292 1.92 -21.88 -9.19
C ALA A 292 1.08 -20.62 -8.96
N TRP A 293 1.67 -19.60 -8.31
CA TRP A 293 1.09 -18.27 -8.09
C TRP A 293 -0.40 -18.29 -7.72
N GLU A 294 -0.77 -19.15 -6.78
CA GLU A 294 -2.14 -19.55 -6.47
C GLU A 294 -3.02 -18.33 -6.13
N PHE A 295 -2.49 -17.42 -5.31
CA PHE A 295 -3.19 -16.19 -4.94
C PHE A 295 -3.33 -15.20 -6.10
N ALA A 296 -2.26 -14.97 -6.87
CA ALA A 296 -2.29 -14.03 -7.99
C ALA A 296 -3.20 -14.52 -9.12
N ASN A 297 -3.24 -15.83 -9.37
CA ASN A 297 -4.19 -16.42 -10.32
C ASN A 297 -5.63 -16.26 -9.83
N ARG A 298 -5.89 -16.49 -8.54
CA ARG A 298 -7.22 -16.25 -7.95
C ARG A 298 -7.69 -14.81 -8.11
N ILE A 299 -6.82 -13.83 -7.84
CA ILE A 299 -7.12 -12.39 -8.03
C ILE A 299 -7.58 -12.10 -9.46
N LEU A 300 -6.91 -12.69 -10.46
CA LEU A 300 -7.26 -12.54 -11.87
C LEU A 300 -8.58 -13.22 -12.19
N ASP A 301 -8.77 -14.45 -11.71
CA ASP A 301 -9.95 -15.26 -11.98
C ASP A 301 -11.22 -14.64 -11.35
N THR A 302 -11.09 -14.00 -10.19
CA THR A 302 -12.17 -13.23 -9.55
C THR A 302 -12.32 -11.80 -10.10
N ARG A 303 -11.48 -11.40 -11.06
CA ARG A 303 -11.49 -10.08 -11.69
C ARG A 303 -11.44 -8.95 -10.68
N SER A 304 -10.62 -9.12 -9.64
CA SER A 304 -10.57 -8.17 -8.54
C SER A 304 -10.00 -6.82 -8.99
N GLN A 305 -10.56 -5.76 -8.41
CA GLN A 305 -10.12 -4.38 -8.58
C GLN A 305 -9.33 -3.90 -7.36
N LEU A 306 -9.63 -4.46 -6.18
CA LEU A 306 -8.95 -4.19 -4.92
C LEU A 306 -8.46 -5.51 -4.31
N VAL A 307 -7.24 -5.51 -3.80
CA VAL A 307 -6.65 -6.65 -3.08
C VAL A 307 -6.15 -6.13 -1.74
N LEU A 308 -6.62 -6.73 -0.66
CA LEU A 308 -6.24 -6.37 0.71
C LEU A 308 -5.43 -7.49 1.33
N LEU A 309 -4.15 -7.22 1.59
CA LEU A 309 -3.22 -8.16 2.21
C LEU A 309 -2.89 -7.70 3.63
N SER A 310 -3.35 -8.46 4.62
CA SER A 310 -3.02 -8.28 6.02
C SER A 310 -1.83 -9.18 6.37
N MET A 311 -0.74 -8.63 6.91
CA MET A 311 0.53 -9.34 6.98
C MET A 311 1.27 -9.22 8.32
N ALA A 312 1.89 -10.32 8.73
CA ALA A 312 2.96 -10.40 9.71
C ALA A 312 4.20 -11.03 9.05
N TRP A 313 4.68 -10.38 7.99
CA TRP A 313 5.77 -10.88 7.15
C TRP A 313 7.13 -10.69 7.83
N LEU A 314 7.87 -11.79 7.91
CA LEU A 314 9.19 -11.83 8.55
C LEU A 314 10.28 -11.26 7.64
N THR A 315 11.33 -10.77 8.26
CA THR A 315 12.59 -10.44 7.61
C THR A 315 13.71 -11.34 8.13
N HIS A 316 14.68 -11.62 7.27
CA HIS A 316 15.92 -12.28 7.66
C HIS A 316 17.01 -11.28 8.08
N SER A 317 16.74 -9.98 7.94
CA SER A 317 17.67 -8.93 8.33
C SER A 317 17.81 -8.89 9.85
N ASP A 318 19.02 -8.66 10.33
CA ASP A 318 19.25 -8.46 11.76
C ASP A 318 18.77 -7.08 12.23
N ARG A 319 18.90 -6.81 13.53
CA ARG A 319 18.39 -5.56 14.11
C ARG A 319 19.18 -4.36 13.59
N GLU A 320 20.50 -4.50 13.46
CA GLU A 320 21.41 -3.46 13.02
C GLU A 320 21.16 -3.11 11.53
N GLU A 321 20.95 -4.11 10.68
CA GLU A 321 20.59 -3.96 9.27
C GLU A 321 19.25 -3.24 9.12
N LEU A 322 18.23 -3.61 9.89
CA LEU A 322 16.93 -2.94 9.87
C LEU A 322 17.03 -1.49 10.36
N GLN A 323 17.79 -1.24 11.42
CA GLN A 323 18.00 0.11 11.93
C GLN A 323 18.73 1.01 10.92
N ALA A 324 19.66 0.44 10.15
CA ALA A 324 20.40 1.15 9.10
C ALA A 324 19.50 1.59 7.93
N LEU A 325 18.33 0.96 7.75
CA LEU A 325 17.34 1.41 6.76
C LEU A 325 16.68 2.74 7.17
N HIS A 326 16.64 3.08 8.46
CA HIS A 326 15.96 4.27 8.98
C HIS A 326 14.49 4.36 8.51
N THR A 327 14.20 5.29 7.60
CA THR A 327 12.87 5.51 7.00
C THR A 327 12.68 4.78 5.67
N LYS A 328 13.67 3.97 5.25
CA LYS A 328 13.64 3.24 3.98
C LYS A 328 12.93 1.90 4.13
N PRO A 329 12.20 1.46 3.09
CA PRO A 329 11.60 0.13 3.06
C PRO A 329 12.66 -0.97 2.94
N GLU A 330 12.27 -2.19 3.32
CA GLU A 330 13.03 -3.40 3.02
C GLU A 330 12.70 -3.86 1.58
N LEU A 331 13.53 -3.46 0.63
CA LEU A 331 13.25 -3.69 -0.79
C LEU A 331 13.32 -5.16 -1.21
N GLY A 332 14.05 -6.01 -0.49
CA GLY A 332 14.05 -7.45 -0.71
C GLY A 332 12.65 -8.04 -0.54
N THR A 333 12.00 -7.71 0.58
CA THR A 333 10.61 -8.09 0.87
C THR A 333 9.63 -7.49 -0.13
N PHE A 334 9.74 -6.19 -0.42
CA PHE A 334 8.88 -5.53 -1.42
C PHE A 334 8.96 -6.22 -2.79
N ASN A 335 10.17 -6.50 -3.27
CA ASN A 335 10.38 -7.20 -4.53
C ASN A 335 9.81 -8.60 -4.51
N TYR A 336 10.01 -9.36 -3.42
CA TYR A 336 9.44 -10.68 -3.27
C TYR A 336 7.91 -10.65 -3.42
N TRP A 337 7.23 -9.73 -2.73
CA TRP A 337 5.78 -9.57 -2.85
C TRP A 337 5.33 -9.28 -4.28
N VAL A 338 6.02 -8.37 -4.98
CA VAL A 338 5.73 -8.09 -6.40
C VAL A 338 5.94 -9.34 -7.26
N GLN A 339 6.98 -10.14 -7.01
CA GLN A 339 7.24 -11.38 -7.74
C GLN A 339 6.19 -12.48 -7.49
N ARG A 340 5.58 -12.51 -6.31
CA ARG A 340 4.44 -13.41 -6.05
C ARG A 340 3.19 -13.01 -6.84
N LEU A 341 3.12 -11.75 -7.30
CA LEU A 341 2.07 -11.21 -8.14
C LEU A 341 2.43 -11.17 -9.63
N MET A 342 3.46 -11.91 -10.07
CA MET A 342 3.90 -11.94 -11.47
C MET A 342 2.79 -12.21 -12.51
N PRO A 343 1.75 -13.04 -12.25
CA PRO A 343 0.63 -13.19 -13.19
C PRO A 343 -0.04 -11.86 -13.58
N LEU A 344 -0.06 -10.86 -12.69
CA LEU A 344 -0.60 -9.53 -12.96
C LEU A 344 0.19 -8.74 -14.01
N PHE A 345 1.39 -9.20 -14.39
CA PHE A 345 2.19 -8.62 -15.48
C PHE A 345 2.06 -9.40 -16.78
N ARG A 346 1.74 -10.70 -16.69
CA ARG A 346 1.78 -11.63 -17.82
C ARG A 346 0.42 -11.88 -18.45
N ARG A 347 -0.66 -11.74 -17.67
CA ARG A 347 -2.04 -11.97 -18.10
C ARG A 347 -2.81 -10.65 -18.17
N HIS A 348 -3.69 -10.53 -19.16
CA HIS A 348 -4.59 -9.38 -19.26
C HIS A 348 -5.57 -9.36 -18.09
N MET A 349 -5.71 -8.20 -17.45
CA MET A 349 -6.79 -7.95 -16.50
C MET A 349 -8.14 -7.91 -17.24
N GLU A 350 -9.16 -8.56 -16.69
CA GLU A 350 -10.48 -8.64 -17.31
C GLU A 350 -11.57 -7.80 -16.63
N HIS A 351 -11.26 -7.09 -15.54
CA HIS A 351 -12.24 -6.24 -14.86
C HIS A 351 -12.72 -5.09 -15.77
N SER A 352 -13.97 -4.65 -15.55
CA SER A 352 -14.75 -3.79 -16.46
C SER A 352 -14.43 -2.29 -16.34
N SER A 353 -13.87 -1.84 -15.21
CA SER A 353 -13.40 -0.47 -14.99
C SER A 353 -12.22 -0.45 -14.00
N GLY A 354 -11.26 0.46 -14.17
CA GLY A 354 -10.13 0.64 -13.25
C GLY A 354 -10.45 1.60 -12.11
N LEU A 355 -9.97 1.33 -10.90
CA LEU A 355 -9.98 2.29 -9.80
C LEU A 355 -8.94 3.40 -10.09
N GLY A 356 -9.37 4.66 -10.16
CA GLY A 356 -8.50 5.82 -10.44
C GLY A 356 -7.90 5.92 -11.85
N GLY A 357 -8.36 5.12 -12.84
CA GLY A 357 -7.86 5.18 -14.22
C GLY A 357 -8.37 6.41 -14.99
N GLU A 358 -7.47 7.15 -15.64
CA GLU A 358 -7.77 8.36 -16.42
C GLU A 358 -8.18 8.07 -17.88
N ASP A 359 -7.75 6.93 -18.45
CA ASP A 359 -7.91 6.58 -19.86
C ASP A 359 -8.88 5.40 -20.06
N GLU A 360 -9.81 5.50 -21.03
CA GLU A 360 -10.84 4.46 -21.36
C GLU A 360 -10.27 3.10 -21.83
N GLY A 361 -8.94 2.94 -21.92
CA GLY A 361 -8.26 1.69 -22.25
C GLY A 361 -7.26 1.19 -21.19
N GLU A 362 -7.15 1.86 -20.05
CA GLU A 362 -6.22 1.49 -18.97
C GLU A 362 -6.97 0.74 -17.86
N LYS A 363 -6.50 -0.48 -17.55
CA LYS A 363 -7.01 -1.27 -16.44
C LYS A 363 -6.10 -1.10 -15.24
N ARG A 364 -6.70 -0.81 -14.08
CA ARG A 364 -5.99 -0.66 -12.83
C ARG A 364 -6.58 -1.50 -11.71
N MET A 365 -5.72 -2.27 -11.06
CA MET A 365 -5.99 -3.00 -9.82
C MET A 365 -5.16 -2.41 -8.70
N ILE A 366 -5.77 -2.18 -7.53
CA ILE A 366 -5.09 -1.68 -6.34
C ILE A 366 -4.77 -2.84 -5.41
N VAL A 367 -3.54 -2.89 -4.91
CA VAL A 367 -3.07 -3.89 -3.94
C VAL A 367 -2.52 -3.17 -2.72
N VAL A 368 -3.05 -3.52 -1.55
CA VAL A 368 -2.66 -2.95 -0.26
C VAL A 368 -1.89 -4.00 0.52
N PHE A 369 -0.64 -3.71 0.85
CA PHE A 369 0.19 -4.49 1.76
C PHE A 369 0.18 -3.81 3.13
N ALA A 370 -0.56 -4.37 4.08
CA ALA A 370 -0.62 -3.91 5.47
C ALA A 370 0.22 -4.85 6.33
N ASN A 371 1.51 -4.54 6.48
CA ASN A 371 2.45 -5.37 7.22
C ASN A 371 2.85 -4.73 8.55
N ARG A 372 3.06 -5.55 9.59
CA ARG A 372 3.54 -5.06 10.88
C ARG A 372 5.05 -4.79 10.86
N VAL A 373 5.50 -4.04 11.87
CA VAL A 373 6.92 -3.89 12.22
C VAL A 373 7.22 -4.51 13.58
N GLY A 374 8.48 -4.42 13.97
CA GLY A 374 8.93 -4.76 15.32
C GLY A 374 9.49 -6.17 15.42
N GLU A 375 9.59 -6.62 16.66
CA GLU A 375 10.23 -7.86 17.04
C GLU A 375 9.39 -8.53 18.13
N GLU A 376 9.27 -9.85 18.07
CA GLU A 376 8.66 -10.68 19.10
C GLU A 376 9.64 -11.77 19.55
N GLU A 377 9.48 -12.22 20.79
CA GLU A 377 10.33 -13.28 21.35
C GLU A 377 10.18 -14.58 20.54
N GLY A 378 11.30 -15.28 20.36
CA GLY A 378 11.32 -16.62 19.79
C GLY A 378 10.88 -17.68 20.80
N HIS A 379 10.45 -18.85 20.31
CA HIS A 379 9.95 -19.92 21.19
C HIS A 379 10.95 -21.07 21.38
N GLY A 380 11.54 -21.19 22.57
CA GLY A 380 12.46 -22.28 22.95
C GLY A 380 13.72 -21.75 23.63
N GLU A 381 14.55 -22.64 24.20
CA GLU A 381 15.73 -22.26 25.01
C GLU A 381 16.82 -21.52 24.20
N ASP A 382 16.86 -21.70 22.86
CA ASP A 382 17.88 -21.13 21.97
C ASP A 382 17.30 -20.38 20.74
N LYS A 383 16.03 -19.95 20.78
CA LYS A 383 15.43 -19.30 19.59
C LYS A 383 15.65 -17.79 19.57
N GLU A 384 16.27 -17.34 18.49
CA GLU A 384 16.37 -15.92 18.16
C GLU A 384 14.98 -15.26 18.04
N PRO A 385 14.88 -13.97 18.37
CA PRO A 385 13.65 -13.23 18.21
C PRO A 385 13.25 -13.14 16.73
N VAL A 386 11.94 -13.16 16.48
CA VAL A 386 11.39 -13.01 15.13
C VAL A 386 11.20 -11.52 14.82
N ARG A 387 11.63 -11.10 13.62
CA ARG A 387 11.57 -9.70 13.18
C ARG A 387 10.65 -9.55 11.99
N TYR A 388 9.93 -8.44 11.93
CA TYR A 388 8.97 -8.15 10.88
C TYR A 388 9.46 -7.05 9.95
N ALA A 389 9.20 -7.23 8.65
CA ALA A 389 9.75 -6.44 7.55
C ALA A 389 9.20 -5.00 7.42
N GLY A 390 8.11 -4.66 8.11
CA GLY A 390 7.39 -3.40 7.87
C GLY A 390 7.04 -3.25 6.40
N THR A 391 7.43 -2.13 5.80
CA THR A 391 7.35 -1.94 4.35
C THR A 391 5.92 -1.97 3.80
N SER A 392 4.93 -1.61 4.63
CA SER A 392 3.54 -1.45 4.20
C SER A 392 3.46 -0.50 3.00
N ALA A 393 2.63 -0.84 2.02
CA ALA A 393 2.59 -0.13 0.75
C ALA A 393 1.20 -0.16 0.12
N VAL A 394 0.88 0.89 -0.65
CA VAL A 394 -0.33 0.91 -1.50
C VAL A 394 0.08 1.05 -2.96
N LEU A 395 -0.16 -0.01 -3.71
CA LEU A 395 0.26 -0.17 -5.10
C LEU A 395 -0.92 -0.21 -6.05
N GLY A 396 -0.71 0.23 -7.28
CA GLY A 396 -1.62 0.08 -8.40
C GLY A 396 -0.92 -0.62 -9.54
N PHE A 397 -1.44 -1.76 -9.98
CA PHE A 397 -0.98 -2.44 -11.17
C PHE A 397 -1.79 -1.93 -12.35
N SER A 398 -1.15 -1.12 -13.18
CA SER A 398 -1.76 -0.43 -14.32
C SER A 398 -1.35 -1.12 -15.61
N GLN A 399 -2.32 -1.65 -16.36
CA GLN A 399 -2.10 -2.29 -17.65
C GLN A 399 -2.71 -1.46 -18.78
N ARG A 400 -1.94 -1.26 -19.85
CA ARG A 400 -2.43 -0.74 -21.14
C ARG A 400 -2.18 -1.76 -22.24
N ALA A 401 -3.12 -1.87 -23.18
CA ALA A 401 -2.89 -2.62 -24.41
C ALA A 401 -1.72 -1.99 -25.18
N GLY A 402 -0.68 -2.77 -25.44
CA GLY A 402 0.51 -2.33 -26.17
C GLY A 402 0.20 -2.13 -27.65
N SER A 403 0.91 -1.19 -28.27
CA SER A 403 0.76 -0.86 -29.70
C SER A 403 1.43 -1.86 -30.66
N GLY A 404 1.70 -3.10 -30.21
CA GLY A 404 2.45 -4.10 -30.96
C GLY A 404 1.54 -5.12 -31.63
N SER A 405 1.49 -5.11 -32.97
CA SER A 405 0.89 -6.16 -33.78
C SER A 405 1.76 -7.42 -33.73
N GLY A 406 1.42 -8.37 -32.87
CA GLY A 406 2.09 -9.67 -32.80
C GLY A 406 1.17 -10.70 -32.14
N ALA A 407 0.30 -11.32 -32.92
CA ALA A 407 -0.45 -12.48 -32.45
C ALA A 407 0.53 -13.67 -32.33
N GLY A 408 0.74 -14.17 -31.10
CA GLY A 408 1.22 -15.55 -30.90
C GLY A 408 2.49 -15.77 -30.08
N SER A 409 2.62 -15.20 -28.88
CA SER A 409 3.54 -15.74 -27.85
C SER A 409 2.84 -15.78 -26.49
N GLU A 410 3.04 -16.87 -25.73
CA GLU A 410 2.41 -17.13 -24.42
C GLU A 410 2.96 -16.24 -23.28
N ASP A 411 3.93 -15.38 -23.58
CA ASP A 411 4.67 -14.56 -22.62
C ASP A 411 4.37 -13.06 -22.75
N GLY A 412 3.16 -12.61 -22.38
CA GLY A 412 2.87 -11.18 -22.08
C GLY A 412 3.20 -10.15 -23.16
N ASP A 413 3.45 -10.58 -24.39
CA ASP A 413 4.02 -9.78 -25.47
C ASP A 413 2.92 -8.86 -25.99
N GLY A 414 3.01 -7.58 -25.62
CA GLY A 414 2.00 -6.57 -25.96
C GLY A 414 1.21 -6.00 -24.79
N ILE A 415 1.59 -6.23 -23.52
CA ILE A 415 1.00 -5.54 -22.36
C ILE A 415 2.04 -4.57 -21.75
N ASP A 416 1.74 -3.26 -21.73
CA ASP A 416 2.53 -2.30 -20.95
C ASP A 416 1.99 -2.27 -19.51
N VAL A 417 2.76 -2.83 -18.57
CA VAL A 417 2.38 -2.90 -17.15
C VAL A 417 3.29 -2.02 -16.30
N LYS A 418 2.68 -1.16 -15.49
CA LYS A 418 3.36 -0.27 -14.54
C LYS A 418 2.84 -0.51 -13.13
N ILE A 419 3.74 -0.46 -12.16
CA ILE A 419 3.38 -0.42 -10.74
C ILE A 419 3.40 1.05 -10.31
N LEU A 420 2.24 1.55 -9.94
CA LEU A 420 2.05 2.88 -9.37
C LEU A 420 2.14 2.71 -7.85
N CYS A 421 3.02 3.43 -7.18
CA CYS A 421 3.15 3.38 -5.73
C CYS A 421 2.82 4.75 -5.18
N TRP A 422 1.68 4.87 -4.51
CA TRP A 422 1.29 6.11 -3.87
C TRP A 422 2.05 6.34 -2.58
N ASP A 423 2.35 5.27 -1.86
CA ASP A 423 3.04 5.35 -0.58
C ASP A 423 3.65 4.00 -0.19
N ILE A 424 4.78 4.07 0.50
CA ILE A 424 5.50 2.93 1.07
C ILE A 424 6.18 3.37 2.36
N MET A 425 6.06 2.56 3.41
CA MET A 425 6.64 2.84 4.72
C MET A 425 8.05 2.27 4.87
N GLY A 426 8.84 2.86 5.76
CA GLY A 426 10.10 2.29 6.19
C GLY A 426 9.93 0.93 6.88
N ALA A 427 10.99 0.13 6.91
CA ALA A 427 10.98 -1.21 7.50
C ALA A 427 10.80 -1.20 9.03
N THR A 428 11.09 -0.07 9.69
CA THR A 428 11.01 0.06 11.16
C THR A 428 10.10 1.19 11.62
N GLU A 429 9.44 1.90 10.70
CA GLU A 429 8.59 3.04 11.04
C GLU A 429 7.21 2.59 11.53
N GLU A 430 6.63 3.32 12.48
CA GLU A 430 5.22 3.18 12.85
C GLU A 430 4.41 4.36 12.31
N GLY A 431 3.19 4.12 11.86
CA GLY A 431 2.29 5.17 11.42
C GLY A 431 1.35 4.74 10.30
N VAL A 432 0.77 5.75 9.65
CA VAL A 432 -0.20 5.55 8.58
C VAL A 432 0.47 5.68 7.22
N CYS A 433 0.39 4.61 6.43
CA CYS A 433 0.60 4.64 4.99
C CYS A 433 -0.74 5.02 4.34
N PHE A 434 -0.75 5.99 3.42
CA PHE A 434 -1.96 6.52 2.83
C PHE A 434 -1.83 6.74 1.32
N ALA A 435 -2.85 6.34 0.58
CA ALA A 435 -2.98 6.62 -0.84
C ALA A 435 -4.30 7.29 -1.14
N ASN A 436 -4.24 8.37 -1.94
CA ASN A 436 -5.38 8.85 -2.70
C ASN A 436 -5.17 8.43 -4.16
N THR A 437 -5.95 7.45 -4.66
CA THR A 437 -5.75 6.90 -6.01
C THR A 437 -6.13 7.85 -7.15
N GLY A 438 -6.79 8.98 -6.83
CA GLY A 438 -7.02 10.09 -7.75
C GLY A 438 -5.86 11.10 -7.83
N GLU A 439 -4.86 10.99 -6.95
CA GLU A 439 -3.61 11.76 -7.03
C GLU A 439 -2.55 11.02 -7.85
N ASP A 440 -1.55 11.75 -8.34
CA ASP A 440 -0.37 11.14 -8.95
C ASP A 440 0.38 10.26 -7.91
N PRO A 441 0.84 9.06 -8.31
CA PRO A 441 1.65 8.21 -7.44
C PRO A 441 3.02 8.85 -7.17
N GLU A 442 3.57 8.62 -5.98
CA GLU A 442 4.90 9.12 -5.60
C GLU A 442 6.01 8.44 -6.39
N MET A 443 5.84 7.15 -6.68
CA MET A 443 6.79 6.36 -7.47
C MET A 443 6.09 5.54 -8.55
N VAL A 444 6.78 5.35 -9.67
CA VAL A 444 6.33 4.45 -10.74
C VAL A 444 7.45 3.47 -11.03
N PHE A 445 7.09 2.19 -11.03
CA PHE A 445 8.01 1.11 -11.34
C PHE A 445 7.59 0.40 -12.63
N SER A 446 8.58 -0.11 -13.35
CA SER A 446 8.38 -1.03 -14.47
C SER A 446 9.27 -2.25 -14.30
N LEU A 447 8.87 -3.37 -14.87
CA LEU A 447 9.77 -4.51 -15.00
C LEU A 447 11.01 -4.11 -15.80
N ALA A 448 12.18 -4.54 -15.32
CA ALA A 448 13.40 -4.44 -16.09
C ALA A 448 13.24 -5.34 -17.32
N LYS A 449 13.32 -4.77 -18.52
CA LYS A 449 13.54 -5.58 -19.72
C LYS A 449 14.92 -6.21 -19.58
N ASP A 450 15.00 -7.53 -19.74
CA ASP A 450 16.27 -8.21 -19.92
C ASP A 450 16.97 -7.54 -21.11
N ASN A 451 18.11 -6.91 -20.85
CA ASN A 451 18.98 -6.48 -21.94
C ASN A 451 19.63 -7.76 -22.46
N PRO A 452 19.46 -8.11 -23.75
CA PRO A 452 20.12 -9.28 -24.34
C PRO A 452 21.65 -9.17 -24.28
#